data_AF-A0A3S0YUB8-F1
#
_entry.id   AF-A0A3S0YUB8-F1
#
_cell.length_a   1.000
_cell.length_b   1.000
_cell.length_c   1.000
_cell.angle_alpha   90.00
_cell.angle_beta   90.00
_cell.angle_gamma   90.00
#
_symmetry.space_group_name_H-M   'P 1'
#
loop_
_entity.id
_entity.type
_entity.pdbx_description
1 polymer ?
#
loop_
_entity_poly.entity_id
_entity_poly.type
_entity_poly.pdbx_seq_one_letter_code
_entity_poly.pdbx_strand_id
1 'polypeptide(L)'
;MNHTHEQSLHEQKRFEHVQPALAMRWAGDELTGHAWHVTERVFEHLGVSDAEERNARLDELFADLECGNYRPDEAGEPIALRQGQVALQQQRDHHADQALRQAVSVQYEYRRGLSPMTASGMGAFDSSLKRSFQLMQSRLLEAQRHLTALDILNNLEGKHYSLRAHKGGSKRIRPASEQEHQVLLAVMVKNMLYNEPEAINRHKGNLDALAAEWAQKLFKLNNEYQILDISCEQLQVDIHTFLLKRSESLE
;
A
#
# COMPACT_ATOMS: atom_id res chain seq x y z
N MET A 1 -40.80 32.75 44.97
CA MET A 1 -40.25 31.48 44.45
C MET A 1 -39.97 31.60 42.95
N ASN A 2 -39.07 32.50 42.51
CA ASN A 2 -38.73 32.68 41.08
C ASN A 2 -37.22 32.82 40.80
N HIS A 3 -36.34 32.69 41.81
CA HIS A 3 -34.90 32.92 41.62
C HIS A 3 -34.09 31.66 41.23
N THR A 4 -34.68 30.47 41.25
CA THR A 4 -34.00 29.22 40.92
C THR A 4 -34.10 28.82 39.44
N HIS A 5 -34.92 29.52 38.63
CA HIS A 5 -35.10 29.18 37.20
C HIS A 5 -34.22 30.02 36.26
N GLU A 6 -33.85 31.25 36.64
CA GLU A 6 -32.96 32.12 35.85
C GLU A 6 -31.48 31.70 35.94
N GLN A 7 -31.05 31.07 37.04
CA GLN A 7 -29.68 30.56 37.18
C GLN A 7 -29.43 29.31 36.31
N SER A 8 -30.44 28.47 36.10
CA SER A 8 -30.36 27.28 35.23
C SER A 8 -30.22 27.64 33.74
N LEU A 9 -30.94 28.68 33.28
CA LEU A 9 -30.83 29.18 31.90
C LEU A 9 -29.51 29.91 31.63
N HIS A 10 -28.89 30.52 32.65
CA HIS A 10 -27.58 31.15 32.52
C HIS A 10 -26.41 30.15 32.56
N GLU A 11 -26.56 29.01 33.23
CA GLU A 11 -25.59 27.90 33.12
C GLU A 11 -25.74 27.13 31.82
N GLN A 12 -26.96 26.93 31.30
CA GLN A 12 -27.16 26.30 29.98
C GLN A 12 -26.61 27.12 28.81
N LYS A 13 -26.64 28.45 28.88
CA LYS A 13 -26.00 29.33 27.88
C LYS A 13 -24.48 29.44 27.99
N ARG A 14 -23.87 28.96 29.08
CA ARG A 14 -22.39 28.95 29.22
C ARG A 14 -21.72 27.78 28.52
N PHE A 15 -22.47 26.77 28.09
CA PHE A 15 -21.96 25.61 27.36
C PHE A 15 -22.10 25.70 25.83
N GLU A 16 -22.80 26.70 25.29
CA GLU A 16 -22.96 26.87 23.82
C GLU A 16 -21.81 27.61 23.14
N HIS A 17 -20.79 28.05 23.90
CA HIS A 17 -19.61 28.74 23.38
C HIS A 17 -18.31 28.05 23.81
N VAL A 18 -18.25 26.71 23.70
CA VAL A 18 -16.95 26.09 23.46
C VAL A 18 -16.46 26.66 22.13
N GLN A 19 -15.45 27.53 22.17
CA GLN A 19 -14.93 28.17 20.96
C GLN A 19 -14.64 27.09 19.92
N PRO A 20 -15.11 27.24 18.66
CA PRO A 20 -14.92 26.21 17.62
C PRO A 20 -13.45 25.82 17.43
N ALA A 21 -12.53 26.75 17.68
CA ALA A 21 -11.08 26.49 17.70
C ALA A 21 -10.65 25.48 18.78
N LEU A 22 -11.23 25.54 19.98
CA LEU A 22 -10.96 24.59 21.07
C LEU A 22 -11.51 23.19 20.75
N ALA A 23 -12.72 23.12 20.19
CA ALA A 23 -13.33 21.86 19.76
C ALA A 23 -12.55 21.21 18.59
N MET A 24 -12.11 22.00 17.62
CA MET A 24 -11.31 21.49 16.49
C MET A 24 -9.89 21.10 16.89
N ARG A 25 -9.28 21.76 17.88
CA ARG A 25 -7.99 21.35 18.43
C ARG A 25 -8.09 19.98 19.11
N TRP A 26 -9.11 19.79 19.95
CA TRP A 26 -9.38 18.49 20.58
C TRP A 26 -9.64 17.38 19.55
N ALA A 27 -10.47 17.65 18.53
CA ALA A 27 -10.73 16.68 17.47
C ALA A 27 -9.48 16.39 16.61
N GLY A 28 -8.61 17.38 16.39
CA GLY A 28 -7.32 17.21 15.72
C GLY A 28 -6.36 16.32 16.51
N ASP A 29 -6.26 16.54 17.82
CA ASP A 29 -5.48 15.69 18.73
C ASP A 29 -5.96 14.23 18.67
N GLU A 30 -7.28 13.99 18.72
CA GLU A 30 -7.84 12.64 18.58
C GLU A 30 -7.50 11.98 17.24
N LEU A 31 -7.63 12.71 16.13
CA LEU A 31 -7.29 12.19 14.80
C LEU A 31 -5.80 11.85 14.69
N THR A 32 -4.92 12.66 15.28
CA THR A 32 -3.48 12.34 15.31
C THR A 32 -3.16 11.14 16.20
N GLY A 33 -3.86 10.98 17.33
CA GLY A 33 -3.74 9.80 18.18
C GLY A 33 -4.16 8.52 17.46
N HIS A 34 -5.25 8.57 16.70
CA HIS A 34 -5.67 7.45 15.86
C HIS A 34 -4.70 7.15 14.71
N ALA A 35 -4.16 8.17 14.07
CA ALA A 35 -3.14 8.00 13.03
C ALA A 35 -1.87 7.35 13.60
N TRP A 36 -1.47 7.73 14.82
CA TRP A 36 -0.36 7.10 15.52
C TRP A 36 -0.62 5.62 15.78
N HIS A 37 -1.83 5.27 16.26
CA HIS A 37 -2.19 3.88 16.47
C HIS A 37 -2.16 3.04 15.18
N VAL A 38 -2.60 3.61 14.05
CA VAL A 38 -2.47 2.95 12.73
C VAL A 38 -0.99 2.70 12.41
N THR A 39 -0.14 3.69 12.64
CA THR A 39 1.31 3.62 12.40
C THR A 39 1.95 2.49 13.22
N GLU A 40 1.64 2.41 14.51
CA GLU A 40 2.12 1.35 15.41
C GLU A 40 1.71 -0.03 14.91
N ARG A 41 0.42 -0.21 14.55
CA ARG A 41 -0.07 -1.48 14.01
C ARG A 41 0.60 -1.88 12.70
N VAL A 42 0.89 -0.93 11.81
CA VAL A 42 1.62 -1.24 10.57
C VAL A 42 3.05 -1.71 10.88
N PHE A 43 3.76 -1.06 11.81
CA PHE A 43 5.09 -1.52 12.21
C PHE A 43 5.07 -2.90 12.90
N GLU A 44 4.03 -3.20 13.68
CA GLU A 44 3.80 -4.56 14.23
C GLU A 44 3.65 -5.58 13.10
N HIS A 45 2.87 -5.27 12.06
CA HIS A 45 2.70 -6.15 10.89
C HIS A 45 3.97 -6.32 10.06
N LEU A 46 4.83 -5.29 9.98
CA LEU A 46 6.12 -5.36 9.32
C LEU A 46 7.21 -6.06 10.16
N GLY A 47 6.94 -6.33 11.45
CA GLY A 47 7.90 -6.96 12.36
C GLY A 47 9.06 -6.05 12.78
N VAL A 48 9.02 -4.76 12.42
CA VAL A 48 10.06 -3.79 12.78
C VAL A 48 9.95 -3.52 14.27
N SER A 49 10.87 -4.05 15.06
CA SER A 49 10.83 -3.95 16.53
C SER A 49 11.75 -2.86 17.09
N ASP A 50 12.71 -2.42 16.28
CA ASP A 50 13.67 -1.38 16.66
C ASP A 50 13.04 0.01 16.59
N ALA A 51 13.18 0.77 17.67
CA ALA A 51 12.67 2.13 17.76
C ALA A 51 13.45 3.11 16.87
N GLU A 52 14.75 2.90 16.70
CA GLU A 52 15.58 3.76 15.84
C GLU A 52 15.19 3.59 14.37
N GLU A 53 15.00 2.35 13.92
CA GLU A 53 14.55 2.04 12.56
C GLU A 53 13.15 2.61 12.27
N ARG A 54 12.22 2.50 13.22
CA ARG A 54 10.88 3.11 13.10
C ARG A 54 10.95 4.63 12.96
N ASN A 55 11.73 5.28 13.82
CA ASN A 55 11.85 6.74 13.82
C ASN A 55 12.54 7.24 12.55
N ALA A 56 13.62 6.59 12.11
CA ALA A 56 14.28 6.93 10.85
C ALA A 56 13.32 6.85 9.66
N ARG A 57 12.49 5.81 9.61
CA ARG A 57 11.49 5.66 8.54
C ARG A 57 10.38 6.70 8.63
N LEU A 58 9.94 7.07 9.83
CA LEU A 58 8.97 8.16 10.00
C LEU A 58 9.56 9.51 9.57
N ASP A 59 10.82 9.77 9.89
CA ASP A 59 11.52 11.00 9.52
C ASP A 59 11.67 11.11 7.98
N GLU A 60 12.00 10.00 7.30
CA GLU A 60 12.01 9.95 5.82
C GLU A 60 10.63 10.27 5.23
N LEU A 61 9.56 9.70 5.79
CA LEU A 61 8.19 9.94 5.33
C LEU A 61 7.75 11.40 5.55
N PHE A 62 8.15 12.02 6.67
CA PHE A 62 7.92 13.44 6.90
C PHE A 62 8.68 14.31 5.90
N ALA A 63 9.95 14.00 5.63
CA ALA A 63 10.77 14.72 4.65
C ALA A 63 10.18 14.64 3.23
N ASP A 64 9.66 13.48 2.84
CA ASP A 64 8.97 13.26 1.56
C ASP A 64 7.73 14.14 1.40
N LEU A 65 6.94 14.29 2.47
CA LEU A 65 5.75 15.14 2.50
C LEU A 65 6.10 16.63 2.43
N GLU A 66 7.15 17.05 3.14
CA GLU A 66 7.63 18.44 3.14
C GLU A 66 8.21 18.87 1.79
N CYS A 67 8.94 17.97 1.12
CA CYS A 67 9.51 18.22 -0.21
C CYS A 67 8.46 18.16 -1.34
N GLY A 68 7.24 17.70 -1.04
CA GLY A 68 6.15 17.58 -2.02
C GLY A 68 6.30 16.39 -2.97
N ASN A 69 7.17 15.44 -2.66
CA ASN A 69 7.38 14.21 -3.44
C ASN A 69 6.17 13.26 -3.35
N TYR A 70 5.37 13.40 -2.30
CA TYR A 70 4.13 12.66 -2.11
C TYR A 70 2.97 13.64 -1.90
N ARG A 71 1.97 13.56 -2.76
CA ARG A 71 0.67 14.20 -2.56
C ARG A 71 -0.37 13.07 -2.47
N PRO A 72 -1.06 12.91 -1.32
CA PRO A 72 -2.14 11.94 -1.25
C PRO A 72 -3.25 12.38 -2.22
N ASP A 73 -3.43 11.65 -3.31
CA ASP A 73 -4.43 11.94 -4.34
C ASP A 73 -5.86 11.75 -3.78
N GLU A 74 -6.81 12.53 -4.30
CA GLU A 74 -8.23 12.55 -3.88
C GLU A 74 -9.02 11.30 -4.33
N ALA A 75 -8.43 10.45 -5.17
CA ALA A 75 -9.03 9.19 -5.62
C ALA A 75 -8.15 8.02 -5.15
N GLY A 76 -8.45 7.50 -3.95
CA GLY A 76 -7.79 6.29 -3.46
C GLY A 76 -7.95 5.15 -4.47
N GLU A 77 -6.84 4.54 -4.88
CA GLU A 77 -6.86 3.41 -5.80
C GLU A 77 -7.78 2.30 -5.23
N PRO A 78 -8.58 1.63 -6.07
CA PRO A 78 -9.40 0.52 -5.60
C PRO A 78 -8.50 -0.58 -5.04
N ILE A 79 -8.73 -0.93 -3.78
CA ILE A 79 -8.01 -2.02 -3.10
C ILE A 79 -8.38 -3.35 -3.77
N ALA A 80 -7.55 -3.81 -4.69
CA ALA A 80 -7.69 -5.08 -5.38
C ALA A 80 -6.76 -6.11 -4.75
N LEU A 81 -7.30 -6.99 -3.89
CA LEU A 81 -6.54 -8.07 -3.26
C LEU A 81 -6.31 -9.22 -4.26
N ARG A 82 -5.05 -9.63 -4.44
CA ARG A 82 -4.63 -10.71 -5.34
C ARG A 82 -4.24 -11.94 -4.51
N GLN A 83 -4.39 -13.14 -5.08
CA GLN A 83 -4.26 -14.41 -4.32
C GLN A 83 -2.95 -15.18 -4.56
N GLY A 84 -2.07 -14.73 -5.46
CA GLY A 84 -0.77 -15.37 -5.70
C GLY A 84 0.24 -15.07 -4.57
N GLN A 85 1.12 -16.01 -4.22
CA GLN A 85 2.08 -15.89 -3.13
C GLN A 85 3.01 -14.69 -3.29
N VAL A 86 3.57 -14.51 -4.49
CA VAL A 86 4.49 -13.40 -4.78
C VAL A 86 3.72 -12.07 -4.79
N ALA A 87 2.50 -12.10 -5.31
CA ALA A 87 1.61 -10.94 -5.31
C ALA A 87 1.17 -10.54 -3.89
N LEU A 88 0.96 -11.50 -2.98
CA LEU A 88 0.58 -11.23 -1.59
C LEU A 88 1.66 -10.43 -0.86
N GLN A 89 2.94 -10.78 -1.01
CA GLN A 89 4.02 -10.05 -0.34
C GLN A 89 4.13 -8.61 -0.88
N GLN A 90 4.14 -8.46 -2.21
CA GLN A 90 4.18 -7.13 -2.84
C GLN A 90 2.98 -6.26 -2.43
N GLN A 91 1.81 -6.86 -2.28
CA GLN A 91 0.62 -6.16 -1.81
C GLN A 91 0.71 -5.77 -0.35
N ARG A 92 1.29 -6.61 0.52
CA ARG A 92 1.52 -6.25 1.92
C ARG A 92 2.46 -5.06 2.03
N ASP A 93 3.58 -5.10 1.33
CA ASP A 93 4.57 -4.02 1.34
C ASP A 93 3.94 -2.71 0.83
N HIS A 94 3.18 -2.77 -0.26
CA HIS A 94 2.46 -1.63 -0.81
C HIS A 94 1.40 -1.06 0.15
N HIS A 95 0.54 -1.91 0.71
CA HIS A 95 -0.51 -1.45 1.63
C HIS A 95 0.07 -0.95 2.96
N ALA A 96 1.16 -1.54 3.46
CA ALA A 96 1.87 -1.03 4.63
C ALA A 96 2.46 0.36 4.36
N ASP A 97 3.15 0.55 3.23
CA ASP A 97 3.73 1.85 2.86
C ASP A 97 2.65 2.94 2.71
N GLN A 98 1.55 2.64 2.01
CA GLN A 98 0.43 3.58 1.85
C GLN A 98 -0.24 3.89 3.20
N ALA A 99 -0.44 2.90 4.07
CA ALA A 99 -1.01 3.13 5.40
C ALA A 99 -0.14 4.09 6.22
N LEU A 100 1.19 3.90 6.21
CA LEU A 100 2.14 4.77 6.89
C LEU A 100 2.12 6.18 6.31
N ARG A 101 2.24 6.32 4.98
CA ARG A 101 2.22 7.64 4.30
C ARG A 101 0.96 8.42 4.62
N GLN A 102 -0.20 7.78 4.55
CA GLN A 102 -1.48 8.41 4.86
C GLN A 102 -1.59 8.78 6.35
N ALA A 103 -1.16 7.91 7.26
CA ALA A 103 -1.16 8.20 8.71
C ALA A 103 -0.24 9.37 9.08
N VAL A 104 1.01 9.38 8.60
CA VAL A 104 1.97 10.49 8.81
C VAL A 104 1.42 11.80 8.24
N SER A 105 0.73 11.74 7.10
CA SER A 105 0.14 12.91 6.47
C SER A 105 -0.98 13.56 7.30
N VAL A 106 -1.62 12.83 8.22
CA VAL A 106 -2.58 13.40 9.20
C VAL A 106 -1.85 14.32 10.17
N GLN A 107 -0.71 13.88 10.71
CA GLN A 107 0.10 14.67 11.64
C GLN A 107 0.71 15.89 10.94
N TYR A 108 1.09 15.75 9.67
CA TYR A 108 1.55 16.87 8.86
C TYR A 108 0.47 17.96 8.68
N GLU A 109 -0.77 17.60 8.31
CA GLU A 109 -1.85 18.60 8.18
C GLU A 109 -2.26 19.18 9.52
N TYR A 110 -2.15 18.43 10.62
CA TYR A 110 -2.37 18.98 11.94
C TYR A 110 -1.36 20.09 12.25
N ARG A 111 -0.06 19.84 12.06
CA ARG A 111 1.01 20.83 12.27
C ARG A 111 0.81 22.05 11.36
N ARG A 112 0.50 21.83 10.08
CA ARG A 112 0.25 22.88 9.10
C ARG A 112 -1.02 23.68 9.41
N GLY A 113 -2.09 23.03 9.81
CA GLY A 113 -3.38 23.62 10.18
C GLY A 113 -3.33 24.43 11.47
N LEU A 114 -2.39 24.11 12.36
CA LEU A 114 -2.05 24.93 13.54
C LEU A 114 -1.12 26.11 13.22
N SER A 115 -0.42 26.07 12.08
CA SER A 115 0.54 27.11 11.67
C SER A 115 -0.04 28.47 11.20
N PRO A 116 -1.34 28.70 10.94
CA PRO A 116 -1.81 30.04 10.58
C PRO A 116 -2.01 30.88 11.83
N MET A 117 -0.90 31.31 12.43
CA MET A 117 -0.86 32.21 13.59
C MET A 117 -0.69 33.70 13.25
N THR A 118 -0.54 34.11 11.97
CA THR A 118 0.05 35.43 11.71
C THR A 118 -0.67 36.43 10.79
N ALA A 119 -1.79 36.19 10.11
CA ALA A 119 -2.29 37.25 9.19
C ALA A 119 -3.77 37.35 8.79
N SER A 120 -4.68 36.41 9.10
CA SER A 120 -6.01 36.44 8.46
C SER A 120 -7.16 36.61 9.44
N GLY A 121 -8.13 37.47 9.08
CA GLY A 121 -9.32 37.77 9.87
C GLY A 121 -10.15 36.52 10.22
N MET A 122 -10.92 36.60 11.31
CA MET A 122 -11.61 35.47 11.97
C MET A 122 -12.34 34.48 11.02
N GLY A 123 -12.94 34.94 9.91
CA GLY A 123 -13.65 34.05 8.97
C GLY A 123 -12.76 33.21 8.04
N ALA A 124 -11.52 33.64 7.75
CA ALA A 124 -10.57 32.89 6.94
C ALA A 124 -9.83 31.83 7.77
N PHE A 125 -9.73 32.04 9.08
CA PHE A 125 -9.19 31.08 10.03
C PHE A 125 -10.06 29.81 10.10
N ASP A 126 -11.37 29.97 10.28
CA ASP A 126 -12.31 28.84 10.39
C ASP A 126 -12.37 27.98 9.12
N SER A 127 -12.27 28.60 7.93
CA SER A 127 -12.32 27.84 6.66
C SER A 127 -11.04 27.04 6.41
N SER A 128 -9.87 27.58 6.75
CA SER A 128 -8.58 26.86 6.67
C SER A 128 -8.50 25.71 7.66
N LEU A 129 -8.96 25.93 8.90
CA LEU A 129 -9.00 24.91 9.95
C LEU A 129 -9.94 23.77 9.57
N LYS A 130 -11.15 24.10 9.09
CA LYS A 130 -12.13 23.12 8.57
C LYS A 130 -11.57 22.30 7.42
N ARG A 131 -10.87 22.92 6.47
CA ARG A 131 -10.23 22.22 5.35
C ARG A 131 -9.15 21.25 5.84
N SER A 132 -8.30 21.69 6.77
CA SER A 132 -7.24 20.85 7.35
C SER A 132 -7.85 19.63 8.05
N PHE A 133 -8.93 19.84 8.81
CA PHE A 133 -9.66 18.76 9.46
C PHE A 133 -10.28 17.75 8.48
N GLN A 134 -10.90 18.23 7.39
CA GLN A 134 -11.42 17.35 6.34
C GLN A 134 -10.31 16.51 5.68
N LEU A 135 -9.16 17.12 5.41
CA LEU A 135 -8.00 16.40 4.87
C LEU A 135 -7.49 15.34 5.85
N MET A 136 -7.37 15.68 7.13
CA MET A 136 -6.99 14.74 8.19
C MET A 136 -7.96 13.54 8.26
N GLN A 137 -9.27 13.77 8.21
CA GLN A 137 -10.27 12.70 8.21
C GLN A 137 -10.14 11.79 6.98
N SER A 138 -10.00 12.38 5.79
CA SER A 138 -9.86 11.63 4.54
C SER A 138 -8.62 10.74 4.56
N ARG A 139 -7.49 11.29 5.03
CA ARG A 139 -6.20 10.58 5.14
C ARG A 139 -6.26 9.47 6.17
N LEU A 140 -6.89 9.71 7.32
CA LEU A 140 -7.07 8.69 8.34
C LEU A 140 -7.94 7.53 7.83
N LEU A 141 -9.03 7.84 7.12
CA LEU A 141 -9.88 6.83 6.53
C LEU A 141 -9.12 5.98 5.51
N GLU A 142 -8.30 6.59 4.66
CA GLU A 142 -7.47 5.86 3.70
C GLU A 142 -6.41 5.00 4.40
N ALA A 143 -5.73 5.54 5.42
CA ALA A 143 -4.78 4.79 6.24
C ALA A 143 -5.43 3.55 6.86
N GLN A 144 -6.65 3.68 7.39
CA GLN A 144 -7.43 2.58 7.94
C GLN A 144 -7.84 1.56 6.88
N ARG A 145 -8.20 1.99 5.67
CA ARG A 145 -8.51 1.09 4.55
C ARG A 145 -7.29 0.24 4.17
N HIS A 146 -6.12 0.85 4.07
CA HIS A 146 -4.87 0.13 3.79
C HIS A 146 -4.45 -0.79 4.93
N LEU A 147 -4.59 -0.37 6.20
CA LEU A 147 -4.37 -1.25 7.36
C LEU A 147 -5.33 -2.45 7.33
N THR A 148 -6.60 -2.24 7.00
CA THR A 148 -7.58 -3.33 6.88
C THR A 148 -7.21 -4.30 5.76
N ALA A 149 -6.73 -3.78 4.62
CA ALA A 149 -6.21 -4.61 3.54
C ALA A 149 -5.01 -5.45 4.00
N LEU A 150 -4.08 -4.85 4.74
CA LEU A 150 -2.92 -5.53 5.33
C LEU A 150 -3.36 -6.62 6.32
N ASP A 151 -4.32 -6.34 7.20
CA ASP A 151 -4.93 -7.31 8.12
C ASP A 151 -5.54 -8.50 7.37
N ILE A 152 -6.26 -8.24 6.27
CA ILE A 152 -6.83 -9.29 5.43
C ILE A 152 -5.70 -10.12 4.81
N LEU A 153 -4.69 -9.49 4.20
CA LEU A 153 -3.57 -10.17 3.55
C LEU A 153 -2.78 -11.05 4.53
N ASN A 154 -2.50 -10.56 5.74
CA ASN A 154 -1.85 -11.34 6.81
C ASN A 154 -2.73 -12.52 7.26
N ASN A 155 -4.06 -12.37 7.24
CA ASN A 155 -4.99 -13.46 7.54
C ASN A 155 -5.13 -14.48 6.40
N LEU A 156 -4.80 -14.10 5.16
CA LEU A 156 -4.76 -14.97 3.99
C LEU A 156 -3.44 -15.77 3.94
N GLU A 157 -2.36 -15.20 4.47
CA GLU A 157 -1.09 -15.88 4.71
C GLU A 157 -1.33 -17.16 5.55
N GLY A 158 -1.02 -18.31 4.98
CA GLY A 158 -1.25 -19.63 5.60
C GLY A 158 -2.61 -20.27 5.36
N LYS A 159 -3.67 -19.54 4.95
CA LYS A 159 -4.97 -20.15 4.64
C LYS A 159 -5.05 -20.71 3.22
N HIS A 160 -4.46 -20.03 2.24
CA HIS A 160 -4.48 -20.44 0.82
C HIS A 160 -3.68 -21.72 0.54
N TYR A 161 -2.67 -22.03 1.36
CA TYR A 161 -1.80 -23.21 1.20
C TYR A 161 -2.06 -24.30 2.24
N SER A 162 -3.02 -24.12 3.15
CA SER A 162 -3.38 -25.16 4.12
C SER A 162 -4.36 -26.17 3.54
N LEU A 163 -4.09 -27.46 3.82
CA LEU A 163 -4.89 -28.65 3.48
C LEU A 163 -6.41 -28.55 3.78
N ARG A 164 -6.87 -27.57 4.57
CA ARG A 164 -8.31 -27.41 4.90
C ARG A 164 -9.13 -26.81 3.76
N ALA A 165 -8.54 -26.02 2.86
CA ALA A 165 -9.25 -25.51 1.68
C ALA A 165 -9.61 -26.62 0.67
N HIS A 166 -8.99 -27.81 0.77
CA HIS A 166 -9.25 -28.96 -0.09
C HIS A 166 -10.53 -29.75 0.24
N LYS A 167 -11.17 -29.55 1.40
CA LYS A 167 -12.33 -30.36 1.82
C LYS A 167 -13.70 -29.82 1.40
N GLY A 168 -13.80 -28.60 0.88
CA GLY A 168 -15.07 -28.00 0.44
C GLY A 168 -15.26 -28.15 -1.07
N GLY A 169 -16.01 -29.17 -1.49
CA GLY A 169 -16.26 -29.51 -2.89
C GLY A 169 -16.76 -28.33 -3.74
N SER A 170 -15.88 -27.84 -4.60
CA SER A 170 -16.20 -27.26 -5.91
C SER A 170 -14.89 -27.24 -6.69
N LYS A 171 -14.89 -27.53 -7.99
CA LYS A 171 -13.69 -27.53 -8.85
C LYS A 171 -13.01 -26.15 -8.77
N ARG A 172 -12.09 -25.97 -7.82
CA ARG A 172 -11.32 -24.73 -7.65
C ARG A 172 -10.03 -24.83 -8.44
N ILE A 173 -9.74 -23.73 -9.12
CA ILE A 173 -8.50 -23.38 -9.83
C ILE A 173 -7.33 -23.97 -9.05
N ARG A 174 -6.76 -25.06 -9.55
CA ARG A 174 -5.51 -25.58 -9.02
C ARG A 174 -4.44 -24.57 -9.43
N PRO A 175 -3.50 -24.20 -8.54
CA PRO A 175 -2.28 -23.56 -9.02
C PRO A 175 -1.69 -24.45 -10.11
N ALA A 176 -1.18 -23.84 -11.17
CA ALA A 176 -0.57 -24.59 -12.26
C ALA A 176 0.45 -25.56 -11.67
N SER A 177 0.33 -26.84 -12.03
CA SER A 177 1.36 -27.83 -11.70
C SER A 177 2.70 -27.35 -12.24
N GLU A 178 3.81 -27.79 -11.64
CA GLU A 178 5.16 -27.43 -12.11
C GLU A 178 5.35 -27.74 -13.61
N GLN A 179 4.71 -28.81 -14.10
CA GLN A 179 4.66 -29.12 -15.53
C GLN A 179 3.87 -28.10 -16.36
N GLU A 180 2.67 -27.71 -15.94
CA GLU A 180 1.87 -26.68 -16.62
C GLU A 180 2.61 -25.33 -16.63
N HIS A 181 3.28 -25.00 -15.52
CA HIS A 181 4.12 -23.82 -15.40
C HIS A 181 5.26 -23.83 -16.43
N GLN A 182 6.04 -24.91 -16.48
CA GLN A 182 7.13 -25.07 -17.45
C GLN A 182 6.63 -25.04 -18.90
N VAL A 183 5.46 -25.63 -19.18
CA VAL A 183 4.86 -25.61 -20.52
C VAL A 183 4.43 -24.19 -20.92
N LEU A 184 3.78 -23.45 -20.02
CA LEU A 184 3.39 -22.06 -20.24
C LEU A 184 4.62 -21.17 -20.47
N LEU A 185 5.63 -21.28 -19.62
CA LEU A 185 6.89 -20.54 -19.77
C LEU A 185 7.59 -20.88 -21.09
N ALA A 186 7.65 -22.16 -21.45
CA ALA A 186 8.20 -22.59 -22.74
C ALA A 186 7.44 -21.99 -23.93
N VAL A 187 6.10 -21.90 -23.88
CA VAL A 187 5.29 -21.29 -24.93
C VAL A 187 5.56 -19.79 -25.02
N MET A 188 5.63 -19.09 -23.88
CA MET A 188 5.94 -17.65 -23.84
C MET A 188 7.33 -17.35 -24.42
N VAL A 189 8.35 -18.09 -23.98
CA VAL A 189 9.73 -17.92 -24.47
C VAL A 189 9.85 -18.30 -25.95
N LYS A 190 9.16 -19.35 -26.41
CA LYS A 190 9.10 -19.69 -27.85
C LYS A 190 8.44 -18.59 -28.68
N ASN A 191 7.38 -17.97 -28.17
CA ASN A 191 6.71 -16.86 -28.86
C ASN A 191 7.64 -15.63 -28.95
N MET A 192 8.37 -15.31 -27.87
CA MET A 192 9.40 -14.27 -27.89
C MET A 192 10.48 -14.54 -28.95
N LEU A 193 10.97 -15.78 -29.03
CA LEU A 193 11.93 -16.20 -30.06
C LEU A 193 11.37 -16.09 -31.50
N TYR A 194 10.07 -16.32 -31.67
CA TYR A 194 9.43 -16.21 -32.99
C TYR A 194 9.26 -14.75 -33.42
N ASN A 195 8.90 -13.86 -32.49
CA ASN A 195 8.67 -12.45 -32.77
C ASN A 195 9.97 -11.63 -32.85
N GLU A 196 11.03 -12.06 -32.17
CA GLU A 196 12.35 -11.43 -32.20
C GLU A 196 13.41 -12.41 -32.76
N PRO A 197 13.40 -12.74 -34.07
CA PRO A 197 14.32 -13.72 -34.64
C PRO A 197 15.80 -13.31 -34.51
N GLU A 198 16.10 -12.02 -34.43
CA GLU A 198 17.45 -11.51 -34.16
C GLU A 198 17.96 -11.83 -32.75
N ALA A 199 17.07 -12.10 -31.79
CA ALA A 199 17.44 -12.51 -30.44
C ALA A 199 18.18 -13.85 -30.42
N ILE A 200 17.94 -14.72 -31.41
CA ILE A 200 18.68 -15.99 -31.61
C ILE A 200 20.17 -15.73 -31.81
N ASN A 201 20.52 -14.64 -32.50
CA ASN A 201 21.93 -14.27 -32.71
C ASN A 201 22.53 -13.60 -31.46
N ARG A 202 21.73 -12.84 -30.70
CA ARG A 202 22.17 -12.23 -29.42
C ARG A 202 22.39 -13.27 -28.31
N HIS A 203 21.59 -14.32 -28.29
CA HIS A 203 21.70 -15.44 -27.34
C HIS A 203 23.10 -16.06 -27.33
N LYS A 204 23.82 -16.07 -28.45
CA LYS A 204 25.17 -16.66 -28.55
C LYS A 204 26.26 -15.82 -27.87
N GLY A 205 26.00 -14.54 -27.58
CA GLY A 205 26.99 -13.63 -27.00
C GLY A 205 26.59 -12.99 -25.67
N ASN A 206 25.29 -12.97 -25.32
CA ASN A 206 24.81 -12.30 -24.11
C ASN A 206 23.49 -12.92 -23.58
N LEU A 207 23.58 -14.17 -23.13
CA LEU A 207 22.45 -14.96 -22.64
C LEU A 207 21.78 -14.33 -21.40
N ASP A 208 22.59 -13.87 -20.45
CA ASP A 208 22.11 -13.32 -19.17
C ASP A 208 21.30 -12.04 -19.37
N ALA A 209 21.79 -11.11 -20.20
CA ALA A 209 21.06 -9.87 -20.48
C ALA A 209 19.74 -10.14 -21.21
N LEU A 210 19.73 -11.11 -22.13
CA LEU A 210 18.52 -11.50 -22.85
C LEU A 210 17.49 -12.13 -21.90
N ALA A 211 17.93 -13.02 -21.00
CA ALA A 211 17.07 -13.62 -19.99
C ALA A 211 16.49 -12.58 -19.04
N ALA A 212 17.29 -11.59 -18.59
CA ALA A 212 16.82 -10.50 -17.75
C ALA A 212 15.80 -9.60 -18.45
N GLU A 213 16.06 -9.22 -19.71
CA GLU A 213 15.13 -8.41 -20.52
C GLU A 213 13.78 -9.12 -20.70
N TRP A 214 13.83 -10.42 -21.04
CA TRP A 214 12.62 -11.21 -21.26
C TRP A 214 11.88 -11.51 -19.96
N ALA A 215 12.60 -11.74 -18.85
CA ALA A 215 12.00 -11.85 -17.53
C ALA A 215 11.23 -10.59 -17.18
N GLN A 216 11.79 -9.40 -17.40
CA GLN A 216 11.06 -8.14 -17.15
C GLN A 216 9.81 -7.99 -18.03
N LYS A 217 9.91 -8.27 -19.33
CA LYS A 217 8.77 -8.20 -20.26
C LYS A 217 7.65 -9.16 -19.84
N LEU A 218 7.99 -10.43 -19.58
CA LEU A 218 7.04 -11.45 -19.17
C LEU A 218 6.48 -11.18 -17.76
N PHE A 219 7.30 -10.70 -16.84
CA PHE A 219 6.87 -10.33 -15.49
C PHE A 219 5.87 -9.17 -15.52
N LYS A 220 6.11 -8.14 -16.34
CA LYS A 220 5.17 -7.05 -16.53
C LYS A 220 3.82 -7.54 -17.07
N LEU A 221 3.85 -8.38 -18.10
CA LEU A 221 2.64 -8.96 -18.68
C LEU A 221 1.94 -9.90 -17.68
N ASN A 222 2.71 -10.66 -16.91
CA ASN A 222 2.18 -11.53 -15.87
C ASN A 222 1.55 -10.75 -14.72
N ASN A 223 2.05 -9.56 -14.39
CA ASN A 223 1.43 -8.67 -13.40
C ASN A 223 0.08 -8.10 -13.86
N GLU A 224 -0.15 -8.01 -15.18
CA GLU A 224 -1.41 -7.59 -15.77
C GLU A 224 -2.43 -8.75 -15.82
N TYR A 225 -2.01 -9.94 -16.24
CA TYR A 225 -2.90 -11.06 -16.54
C TYR A 225 -2.93 -12.20 -15.51
N GLN A 226 -2.03 -12.18 -14.51
CA GLN A 226 -1.99 -13.12 -13.39
C GLN A 226 -1.91 -14.60 -13.83
N ILE A 227 -1.04 -14.88 -14.79
CA ILE A 227 -0.95 -16.20 -15.42
C ILE A 227 -0.12 -17.18 -14.58
N LEU A 228 0.94 -16.68 -13.93
CA LEU A 228 1.93 -17.45 -13.18
C LEU A 228 2.18 -16.80 -11.81
N ASP A 229 2.36 -17.60 -10.77
CA ASP A 229 2.80 -17.15 -9.44
C ASP A 229 4.33 -17.28 -9.35
N ILE A 230 5.05 -16.28 -9.87
CA ILE A 230 6.51 -16.33 -10.06
C ILE A 230 7.13 -14.93 -9.89
N SER A 231 8.32 -14.88 -9.29
CA SER A 231 9.10 -13.64 -9.17
C SER A 231 9.88 -13.33 -10.45
N CYS A 232 10.31 -12.08 -10.61
CA CYS A 232 11.11 -11.71 -11.78
C CYS A 232 12.47 -12.44 -11.80
N GLU A 233 13.08 -12.66 -10.63
CA GLU A 233 14.35 -13.38 -10.51
C GLU A 233 14.18 -14.86 -10.89
N GLN A 234 13.10 -15.49 -10.43
CA GLN A 234 12.81 -16.88 -10.79
C GLN A 234 12.51 -17.00 -12.29
N LEU A 235 11.75 -16.06 -12.87
CA LEU A 235 11.54 -15.97 -14.32
C LEU A 235 12.87 -15.89 -15.08
N GLN A 236 13.81 -15.06 -14.61
CA GLN A 236 15.12 -14.92 -15.24
C GLN A 236 15.89 -16.25 -15.22
N VAL A 237 15.94 -16.94 -14.08
CA VAL A 237 16.59 -18.24 -13.94
C VAL A 237 15.94 -19.29 -14.85
N ASP A 238 14.61 -19.32 -14.91
CA ASP A 238 13.85 -20.29 -15.70
C ASP A 238 14.03 -20.05 -17.21
N ILE A 239 14.00 -18.80 -17.65
CA ILE A 239 14.27 -18.41 -19.04
C ILE A 239 15.71 -18.74 -19.42
N HIS A 240 16.68 -18.38 -18.57
CA HIS A 240 18.09 -18.69 -18.79
C HIS A 240 18.29 -20.21 -18.96
N THR A 241 17.73 -21.01 -18.05
CA THR A 241 17.81 -22.47 -18.10
C THR A 241 17.15 -23.03 -19.37
N PHE A 242 16.00 -22.49 -19.77
CA PHE A 242 15.30 -22.90 -20.99
C PHE A 242 16.12 -22.61 -22.25
N LEU A 243 16.68 -21.41 -22.33
CA LEU A 243 17.52 -20.97 -23.43
C LEU A 243 18.79 -21.84 -23.56
N LEU A 244 19.45 -22.13 -22.43
CA LEU A 244 20.64 -22.98 -22.38
C LEU A 244 20.36 -24.42 -22.85
N LYS A 245 19.29 -25.05 -22.36
CA LYS A 245 18.85 -26.39 -22.83
C LYS A 245 18.56 -26.42 -24.33
N ARG A 246 18.03 -25.31 -24.88
CA ARG A 246 17.73 -25.22 -26.30
C ARG A 246 18.99 -25.10 -27.15
N SER A 247 20.00 -24.34 -26.71
CA SER A 247 21.29 -24.28 -27.41
C SER A 247 21.96 -25.65 -27.47
N GLU A 248 21.91 -26.43 -26.38
CA GLU A 248 22.46 -27.80 -26.33
C GLU A 248 21.71 -28.77 -27.24
N SER A 249 20.42 -28.53 -27.51
CA SER A 249 19.59 -29.38 -28.39
C SER A 249 19.74 -29.09 -29.89
N LEU A 250 20.42 -27.99 -30.25
CA LEU A 250 20.62 -27.54 -31.63
C LEU A 250 22.04 -27.84 -32.15
N GLU A 251 22.91 -28.40 -31.31
CA GLU A 251 24.19 -29.02 -31.67
C GLU A 251 24.01 -30.52 -31.94
#